data_AF-A0A091BF51-F1
#
_entry.id   AF-A0A091BF51-F1
#
_cell.length_a   1.000
_cell.length_b   1.000
_cell.length_c   1.000
_cell.angle_alpha   90.00
_cell.angle_beta   90.00
_cell.angle_gamma   90.00
#
_symmetry.space_group_name_H-M   'P 1'
#
loop_
_entity.id
_entity.type
_entity.pdbx_description
1 polymer ?
#
loop_
_entity_poly.entity_id
_entity_poly.type
_entity_poly.pdbx_seq_one_letter_code
_entity_poly.pdbx_strand_id
1 'polypeptide(L)'
;MTSADMPTTKPELESANPEPALDAALRDTFPASDPPAATGFTPPTTAEAANEIDEVCAWLVLAAPCVDKPVEQWRTCGQGRWLSPNVPALIASLSPAGALLEALVNQHLEECRDEWKLVPLKLPGETLRRLDNPHELWRERPYRNEVRMCGDRWALEQQSLALRVPSALCPGEYNILINTLHPDFAKLSRGDAQPLEIDSRLR
;
A
#
# COMPACT_ATOMS: atom_id res chain seq x y z
N MET A 1 -31.99 -18.11 71.73
CA MET A 1 -30.94 -18.73 70.89
C MET A 1 -30.50 -17.64 69.94
N THR A 2 -29.58 -16.78 70.39
CA THR A 2 -28.15 -16.74 69.98
C THR A 2 -28.05 -16.12 68.57
N SER A 3 -27.35 -15.04 68.24
CA SER A 3 -26.49 -14.02 68.88
C SER A 3 -26.43 -12.87 67.83
N ALA A 4 -26.42 -11.58 68.19
CA ALA A 4 -25.25 -10.68 68.21
C ALA A 4 -24.31 -10.83 66.98
N ASP A 5 -23.83 -9.81 66.27
CA ASP A 5 -23.46 -8.45 66.65
C ASP A 5 -23.16 -7.61 65.37
N MET A 6 -23.38 -6.30 65.43
CA MET A 6 -22.69 -5.27 64.61
C MET A 6 -21.31 -4.99 65.27
N PRO A 7 -20.31 -4.23 64.71
CA PRO A 7 -20.43 -3.14 63.75
C PRO A 7 -19.27 -2.97 62.74
N THR A 8 -19.46 -1.98 61.88
CA THR A 8 -18.52 -1.30 60.98
C THR A 8 -17.26 -0.80 61.69
N THR A 9 -16.06 -1.17 61.23
CA THR A 9 -14.86 -0.30 61.33
C THR A 9 -13.80 -0.69 60.29
N LYS A 10 -13.35 0.32 59.54
CA LYS A 10 -12.29 0.30 58.52
C LYS A 10 -10.92 0.30 59.22
N PRO A 11 -9.89 -0.44 58.78
CA PRO A 11 -8.53 -0.20 59.24
C PRO A 11 -7.78 0.69 58.24
N GLU A 12 -7.20 1.76 58.77
CA GLU A 12 -6.13 2.58 58.19
C GLU A 12 -4.91 1.72 57.86
N LEU A 13 -4.31 1.99 56.69
CA LEU A 13 -3.03 1.42 56.28
C LEU A 13 -1.93 2.34 56.84
N GLU A 14 -1.48 2.06 58.05
CA GLU A 14 -0.34 2.75 58.67
C GLU A 14 0.98 2.05 58.30
N SER A 15 1.95 2.90 58.01
CA SER A 15 3.27 2.66 57.46
C SER A 15 4.20 1.83 58.35
N ALA A 16 4.84 0.81 57.77
CA ALA A 16 6.21 0.42 58.13
C ALA A 16 6.77 -0.54 57.07
N ASN A 17 7.73 -0.09 56.27
CA ASN A 17 8.80 -0.97 55.82
C ASN A 17 10.11 -0.18 55.65
N PRO A 18 11.19 -0.54 56.37
CA PRO A 18 12.48 0.12 56.24
C PRO A 18 13.38 -0.69 55.31
N GLU A 19 13.66 -0.21 54.10
CA GLU A 19 14.78 -0.74 53.31
C GLU A 19 15.58 0.40 52.66
N PRO A 20 16.66 0.89 53.32
CA PRO A 20 17.58 1.88 52.76
C PRO A 20 18.68 1.20 51.92
N ALA A 21 18.34 0.14 51.17
CA ALA A 21 19.34 -0.76 50.59
C ALA A 21 19.24 -0.95 49.06
N LEU A 22 18.20 -0.45 48.39
CA LEU A 22 18.04 -0.63 46.93
C LEU A 22 18.51 0.57 46.10
N ASP A 23 18.47 1.78 46.65
CA ASP A 23 18.87 3.02 45.95
C ASP A 23 20.40 3.23 45.84
N ALA A 24 21.19 2.47 46.61
CA ALA A 24 22.65 2.55 46.59
C ALA A 24 23.28 1.69 45.48
N ALA A 25 22.56 0.72 44.91
CA ALA A 25 23.10 -0.22 43.93
C ALA A 25 22.89 0.19 42.45
N LEU A 26 22.26 1.35 42.19
CA LEU A 26 21.96 1.83 40.84
C LEU A 26 22.76 3.06 40.40
N ARG A 27 23.64 3.60 41.26
CA ARG A 27 24.34 4.87 40.99
C ARG A 27 25.65 4.74 40.21
N ASP A 28 26.18 3.54 40.02
CA ASP A 28 27.50 3.35 39.38
C ASP A 28 27.49 2.52 38.08
N THR A 29 26.32 2.23 37.50
CA THR A 29 26.23 1.37 36.28
C THR A 29 26.11 2.15 34.96
N PHE A 30 26.17 3.49 34.98
CA PHE A 30 26.00 4.27 33.74
C PHE A 30 27.03 5.39 33.56
N PRO A 31 28.17 5.10 32.91
CA PRO A 31 28.87 6.09 32.11
C PRO A 31 28.64 5.75 30.63
N ALA A 32 27.44 6.04 30.12
CA ALA A 32 27.20 6.05 28.67
C ALA A 32 26.96 7.50 28.25
N SER A 33 28.05 8.22 27.98
CA SER A 33 27.98 9.44 27.17
C SER A 33 27.70 9.02 25.74
N ASP A 34 26.43 8.96 25.35
CA ASP A 34 26.07 8.87 23.94
C ASP A 34 26.49 10.18 23.24
N PRO A 35 27.33 10.13 22.19
CA PRO A 35 27.51 11.30 21.35
C PRO A 35 26.17 11.61 20.65
N PRO A 36 25.85 12.89 20.36
CA PRO A 36 24.61 13.22 19.70
C PRO A 36 24.55 12.52 18.35
N ALA A 37 23.56 11.64 18.18
CA ALA A 37 23.25 11.00 16.91
C ALA A 37 22.83 12.09 15.92
N ALA A 38 23.77 12.59 15.13
CA ALA A 38 23.48 13.36 13.93
C ALA A 38 22.97 12.38 12.87
N THR A 39 21.75 11.86 13.04
CA THR A 39 21.03 11.17 11.97
C THR A 39 20.53 12.21 10.99
N GLY A 40 21.43 12.73 10.15
CA GLY A 40 21.03 13.31 8.88
C GLY A 40 20.40 12.20 8.06
N PHE A 41 19.10 12.31 7.77
CA PHE A 41 18.50 11.50 6.71
C PHE A 41 19.13 11.96 5.40
N THR A 42 20.20 11.29 5.00
CA THR A 42 20.72 11.42 3.63
C THR A 42 19.82 10.54 2.79
N PRO A 43 18.95 11.10 1.92
CA PRO A 43 18.25 10.26 0.96
C PRO A 43 19.33 9.51 0.16
N PRO A 44 19.14 8.21 -0.13
CA PRO A 44 20.11 7.47 -0.93
C PRO A 44 20.39 8.28 -2.21
N THR A 45 21.65 8.67 -2.37
CA THR A 45 22.16 9.32 -3.56
C THR A 45 21.71 8.53 -4.78
N THR A 46 21.19 9.25 -5.76
CA THR A 46 20.69 8.77 -7.05
C THR A 46 21.74 7.94 -7.78
N ALA A 47 21.76 6.66 -7.43
CA ALA A 47 22.23 5.55 -8.20
C ALA A 47 21.40 4.37 -7.69
N GLU A 48 20.08 4.43 -7.95
CA GLU A 48 19.27 3.21 -7.98
C GLU A 48 20.00 2.32 -9.00
N ALA A 49 20.78 1.38 -8.47
CA ALA A 49 21.26 0.25 -9.22
C ALA A 49 20.06 -0.24 -10.02
N ALA A 50 20.22 -0.31 -11.33
CA ALA A 50 19.31 -1.04 -12.19
C ALA A 50 19.26 -2.46 -11.64
N ASN A 51 18.35 -2.72 -10.70
CA ASN A 51 17.97 -4.08 -10.41
C ASN A 51 17.39 -4.55 -11.74
N GLU A 52 18.16 -5.41 -12.42
CA GLU A 52 17.59 -6.42 -13.31
C GLU A 52 16.66 -7.25 -12.42
N ILE A 53 15.46 -6.72 -12.19
CA ILE A 53 14.38 -7.48 -11.60
C ILE A 53 13.95 -8.40 -12.74
N ASP A 54 14.32 -9.68 -12.68
CA ASP A 54 13.90 -10.65 -13.69
C ASP A 54 12.37 -10.70 -13.82
N GLU A 55 11.64 -10.50 -12.71
CA GLU A 55 10.19 -10.55 -12.66
C GLU A 55 9.58 -9.51 -11.72
N VAL A 56 8.65 -8.71 -12.22
CA VAL A 56 7.90 -7.72 -11.44
C VAL A 56 6.56 -8.30 -11.02
N CYS A 57 6.29 -8.31 -9.72
CA CYS A 57 4.98 -8.63 -9.16
C CYS A 57 4.12 -7.37 -9.04
N ALA A 58 2.84 -7.50 -9.42
CA ALA A 58 1.83 -6.47 -9.27
C ALA A 58 0.56 -7.08 -8.68
N TRP A 59 -0.25 -6.26 -8.03
CA TRP A 59 -1.47 -6.70 -7.35
C TRP A 59 -2.67 -5.88 -7.78
N LEU A 60 -3.78 -6.57 -7.97
CA LEU A 60 -5.08 -6.01 -8.30
C LEU A 60 -6.10 -6.44 -7.25
N VAL A 61 -7.02 -5.55 -6.93
CA VAL A 61 -8.25 -5.91 -6.22
C VAL A 61 -9.40 -5.81 -7.21
N LEU A 62 -10.11 -6.93 -7.38
CA LEU A 62 -11.22 -7.05 -8.31
C LEU A 62 -12.43 -7.64 -7.59
N ALA A 63 -13.63 -7.24 -8.00
CA ALA A 63 -14.84 -7.96 -7.63
C ALA A 63 -14.79 -9.40 -8.19
N ALA A 64 -15.28 -10.38 -7.45
CA ALA A 64 -15.24 -11.79 -7.84
C ALA A 64 -15.78 -12.04 -9.28
N PRO A 65 -16.91 -11.44 -9.72
CA PRO A 65 -17.40 -11.63 -11.09
C PRO A 65 -16.47 -11.09 -12.20
N CYS A 66 -15.53 -10.21 -11.86
CA CYS A 66 -14.53 -9.71 -12.81
C CYS A 66 -13.39 -10.71 -13.02
N VAL A 67 -13.02 -11.49 -12.00
CA VAL A 67 -11.87 -12.42 -12.04
C VAL A 67 -12.07 -13.54 -13.06
N ASP A 68 -13.31 -13.98 -13.25
CA ASP A 68 -13.67 -15.05 -14.19
C ASP A 68 -13.57 -14.63 -15.66
N LYS A 69 -13.49 -13.31 -15.92
CA LYS A 69 -13.34 -12.78 -17.27
C LYS A 69 -11.87 -12.86 -17.72
N PRO A 70 -11.62 -12.88 -19.05
CA PRO A 70 -10.28 -12.66 -19.59
C PRO A 70 -9.67 -11.35 -19.06
N VAL A 71 -8.35 -11.33 -18.87
CA VAL A 71 -7.63 -10.20 -18.24
C VAL A 71 -7.82 -8.89 -19.03
N GLU A 72 -7.93 -8.99 -20.34
CA GLU A 72 -8.18 -7.88 -21.28
C GLU A 72 -9.54 -7.23 -21.07
N GLN A 73 -10.49 -7.96 -20.48
CA GLN A 73 -11.84 -7.49 -20.18
C GLN A 73 -11.99 -6.98 -18.76
N TRP A 74 -10.95 -7.06 -17.94
CA TRP A 74 -10.98 -6.53 -16.59
C TRP A 74 -11.19 -5.02 -16.61
N ARG A 75 -11.75 -4.52 -15.51
CA ARG A 75 -11.97 -3.11 -15.26
C ARG A 75 -11.40 -2.81 -13.90
N THR A 76 -10.43 -1.91 -13.86
CA THR A 76 -9.74 -1.52 -12.63
C THR A 76 -10.19 -0.14 -12.19
N CYS A 77 -10.34 0.04 -10.89
CA CYS A 77 -10.64 1.35 -10.32
C CYS A 77 -9.35 2.17 -10.19
N GLY A 78 -9.45 3.50 -10.22
CA GLY A 78 -8.28 4.40 -10.03
C GLY A 78 -7.50 4.74 -11.31
N GLN A 79 -7.78 4.10 -12.45
CA GLN A 79 -7.07 4.39 -13.71
C GLN A 79 -7.37 5.80 -14.26
N GLY A 80 -8.50 6.40 -13.88
CA GLY A 80 -8.99 7.67 -14.39
C GLY A 80 -8.09 8.89 -14.13
N ARG A 81 -7.01 8.75 -13.35
CA ARG A 81 -5.96 9.76 -13.22
C ARG A 81 -4.99 9.74 -14.41
N TRP A 82 -4.58 8.55 -14.82
CA TRP A 82 -3.52 8.32 -15.81
C TRP A 82 -4.06 8.01 -17.20
N LEU A 83 -5.29 7.49 -17.28
CA LEU A 83 -5.88 6.96 -18.51
C LEU A 83 -7.29 7.51 -18.70
N SER A 84 -7.66 7.76 -19.94
CA SER A 84 -9.03 8.01 -20.35
C SER A 84 -9.88 6.73 -20.25
N PRO A 85 -11.21 6.83 -20.03
CA PRO A 85 -12.08 5.67 -19.78
C PRO A 85 -12.08 4.58 -20.86
N ASN A 86 -11.78 4.93 -22.11
CA ASN A 86 -11.83 4.01 -23.25
C ASN A 86 -10.46 3.44 -23.63
N VAL A 87 -9.40 3.75 -22.87
CA VAL A 87 -8.07 3.20 -23.15
C VAL A 87 -7.95 1.81 -22.53
N PRO A 88 -7.65 0.78 -23.34
CA PRO A 88 -7.57 -0.61 -22.88
C PRO A 88 -6.26 -0.86 -22.13
N ALA A 89 -6.28 -0.47 -20.86
CA ALA A 89 -5.19 -0.70 -19.92
C ALA A 89 -5.74 -0.87 -18.51
N LEU A 90 -5.01 -1.62 -17.69
CA LEU A 90 -5.31 -1.88 -16.29
C LEU A 90 -4.39 -1.04 -15.40
N ILE A 91 -4.86 -0.65 -14.22
CA ILE A 91 -4.00 -0.13 -13.16
C ILE A 91 -3.90 -1.14 -12.02
N ALA A 92 -2.67 -1.49 -11.65
CA ALA A 92 -2.34 -2.35 -10.51
C ALA A 92 -1.36 -1.62 -9.58
N SER A 93 -1.10 -2.19 -8.41
CA SER A 93 -0.11 -1.66 -7.46
C SER A 93 1.09 -2.58 -7.33
N LEU A 94 2.27 -2.03 -7.00
CA LEU A 94 3.46 -2.84 -6.70
C LEU A 94 3.48 -3.42 -5.28
N SER A 95 2.39 -3.25 -4.52
CA SER A 95 2.19 -3.89 -3.22
C SER A 95 0.72 -4.33 -3.06
N PRO A 96 0.45 -5.43 -2.32
CA PRO A 96 -0.92 -5.81 -1.96
C PRO A 96 -1.66 -4.70 -1.21
N ALA A 97 -0.95 -4.00 -0.31
CA ALA A 97 -1.50 -2.92 0.49
C ALA A 97 -1.89 -1.71 -0.37
N GLY A 98 -1.08 -1.36 -1.37
CA GLY A 98 -1.40 -0.30 -2.33
C GLY A 98 -2.62 -0.66 -3.17
N ALA A 99 -2.74 -1.92 -3.60
CA ALA A 99 -3.89 -2.38 -4.38
C ALA A 99 -5.19 -2.30 -3.55
N LEU A 100 -5.11 -2.68 -2.27
CA LEU A 100 -6.21 -2.52 -1.33
C LEU A 100 -6.56 -1.03 -1.15
N LEU A 101 -5.58 -0.15 -0.94
CA LEU A 101 -5.81 1.27 -0.74
C LEU A 101 -6.49 1.93 -1.96
N GLU A 102 -6.05 1.60 -3.16
CA GLU A 102 -6.70 2.04 -4.40
C GLU A 102 -8.14 1.52 -4.50
N ALA A 103 -8.41 0.28 -4.10
CA ALA A 103 -9.76 -0.26 -4.09
C ALA A 103 -10.67 0.50 -3.12
N LEU A 104 -10.22 0.71 -1.88
CA LEU A 104 -11.01 1.39 -0.84
C LEU A 104 -11.35 2.83 -1.20
N VAL A 105 -10.44 3.55 -1.87
CA VAL A 105 -10.65 4.96 -2.22
C VAL A 105 -11.50 5.13 -3.48
N ASN A 106 -11.40 4.21 -4.44
CA ASN A 106 -12.07 4.35 -5.73
C ASN A 106 -13.38 3.53 -5.84
N GLN A 107 -13.59 2.56 -4.96
CA GLN A 107 -14.84 1.81 -4.83
C GLN A 107 -15.41 2.15 -3.46
N HIS A 108 -16.53 2.88 -3.41
CA HIS A 108 -17.17 3.17 -2.13
C HIS A 108 -17.54 1.84 -1.46
N LEU A 109 -16.95 1.60 -0.28
CA LEU A 109 -17.15 0.37 0.51
C LEU A 109 -18.64 0.02 0.68
N GLU A 110 -19.51 1.02 0.81
CA GLU A 110 -20.95 0.85 1.00
C GLU A 110 -21.69 0.37 -0.26
N GLU A 111 -21.12 0.61 -1.44
CA GLU A 111 -21.74 0.28 -2.73
C GLU A 111 -21.33 -1.12 -3.23
N CYS A 112 -20.26 -1.70 -2.69
CA CYS A 112 -19.73 -2.97 -3.14
C CYS A 112 -20.32 -4.14 -2.34
N ARG A 113 -21.28 -4.85 -2.95
CA ARG A 113 -21.88 -6.07 -2.37
C ARG A 113 -21.18 -7.37 -2.79
N ASP A 114 -20.22 -7.27 -3.70
CA ASP A 114 -19.51 -8.42 -4.25
C ASP A 114 -18.31 -8.79 -3.38
N GLU A 115 -18.02 -10.08 -3.30
CA GLU A 115 -16.78 -10.56 -2.67
C GLU A 115 -15.57 -10.03 -3.45
N TRP A 116 -14.60 -9.43 -2.77
CA TRP A 116 -13.37 -8.96 -3.39
C TRP A 116 -12.32 -10.05 -3.43
N LYS A 117 -11.52 -10.04 -4.50
CA LYS A 117 -10.37 -10.92 -4.67
C LYS A 117 -9.12 -10.08 -4.87
N LEU A 118 -8.05 -10.50 -4.19
CA LEU A 118 -6.70 -10.03 -4.46
C LEU A 118 -6.07 -10.93 -5.51
N VAL A 119 -5.65 -10.34 -6.63
CA VAL A 119 -5.10 -11.07 -7.77
C VAL A 119 -3.64 -10.65 -7.99
N PRO A 120 -2.67 -11.56 -7.80
CA PRO A 120 -1.29 -11.30 -8.17
C PRO A 120 -1.11 -11.46 -9.68
N LEU A 121 -0.36 -10.54 -10.26
CA LEU A 121 0.13 -10.57 -11.63
C LEU A 121 1.65 -10.55 -11.62
N LYS A 122 2.26 -11.21 -12.60
CA LYS A 122 3.71 -11.16 -12.82
C LYS A 122 4.00 -10.83 -14.28
N LEU A 123 4.98 -9.98 -14.50
CA LEU A 123 5.49 -9.66 -15.82
C LEU A 123 7.03 -9.63 -15.81
N PRO A 124 7.67 -9.87 -16.96
CA PRO A 124 9.12 -9.75 -17.07
C PRO A 124 9.57 -8.31 -16.83
N GLY A 125 10.59 -8.09 -16.00
CA GLY A 125 10.96 -6.73 -15.58
C GLY A 125 11.52 -5.85 -16.70
N GLU A 126 12.06 -6.44 -17.76
CA GLU A 126 12.53 -5.71 -18.94
C GLU A 126 11.39 -5.02 -19.73
N THR A 127 10.14 -5.49 -19.51
CA THR A 127 8.95 -4.92 -20.13
C THR A 127 8.35 -3.75 -19.34
N LEU A 128 8.86 -3.49 -18.12
CA LEU A 128 8.46 -2.38 -17.27
C LEU A 128 9.26 -1.12 -17.60
N ARG A 129 8.56 -0.03 -17.91
CA ARG A 129 9.15 1.31 -18.01
C ARG A 129 8.79 2.16 -16.80
N ARG A 130 9.63 3.13 -16.47
CA ARG A 130 9.36 4.13 -15.44
C ARG A 130 8.81 5.39 -16.10
N LEU A 131 7.75 5.97 -15.54
CA LEU A 131 7.35 7.32 -15.91
C LEU A 131 8.32 8.31 -15.26
N ASP A 132 9.21 8.86 -16.08
CA ASP A 132 10.11 9.94 -15.67
C ASP A 132 9.38 11.28 -15.72
N ASN A 133 9.59 12.12 -14.70
CA ASN A 133 9.05 13.48 -14.61
C ASN A 133 7.53 13.57 -14.90
N PRO A 134 6.67 13.04 -14.02
CA PRO A 134 5.23 13.18 -14.19
C PRO A 134 4.83 14.67 -14.22
N HIS A 135 3.80 14.98 -15.01
CA HIS A 135 3.25 16.34 -15.13
C HIS A 135 2.98 16.96 -13.75
N GLU A 136 3.34 18.22 -13.51
CA GLU A 136 3.31 18.85 -12.17
C GLU A 136 1.95 18.72 -11.45
N LEU A 137 0.85 18.82 -12.19
CA LEU A 137 -0.52 18.72 -11.68
C LEU A 137 -1.04 17.27 -11.54
N TRP A 138 -0.21 16.23 -11.67
CA TRP A 138 -0.66 14.83 -11.68
C TRP A 138 -1.39 14.39 -10.41
N ARG A 139 -1.13 15.07 -9.29
CA ARG A 139 -1.77 14.80 -7.99
C ARG A 139 -3.14 15.46 -7.84
N GLU A 140 -3.43 16.52 -8.59
CA GLU A 140 -4.61 17.37 -8.38
C GLU A 140 -5.94 16.69 -8.72
N ARG A 141 -7.01 17.16 -8.06
CA ARG A 141 -8.40 16.90 -8.43
C ARG A 141 -9.08 18.22 -8.82
N PRO A 142 -9.93 18.26 -9.86
CA PRO A 142 -10.28 17.15 -10.76
C PRO A 142 -9.10 16.69 -11.62
N TYR A 143 -9.07 15.40 -11.97
CA TYR A 143 -7.97 14.83 -12.78
C TYR A 143 -7.85 15.57 -14.11
N ARG A 144 -6.64 16.04 -14.40
CA ARG A 144 -6.32 16.87 -15.57
C ARG A 144 -6.23 16.02 -16.84
N ASN A 145 -6.74 16.55 -17.95
CA ASN A 145 -6.72 15.83 -19.23
C ASN A 145 -5.29 15.66 -19.74
N GLU A 146 -4.41 16.61 -19.47
CA GLU A 146 -3.00 16.59 -19.83
C GLU A 146 -2.28 15.36 -19.24
N VAL A 147 -2.61 15.00 -18.00
CA VAL A 147 -2.07 13.81 -17.31
C VAL A 147 -2.57 12.53 -17.98
N ARG A 148 -3.87 12.49 -18.34
CA ARG A 148 -4.45 11.36 -19.08
C ARG A 148 -3.85 11.20 -20.47
N MET A 149 -3.68 12.29 -21.20
CA MET A 149 -3.09 12.27 -22.54
C MET A 149 -1.68 11.68 -22.56
N CYS A 150 -0.91 11.87 -21.49
CA CYS A 150 0.38 11.19 -21.33
C CYS A 150 0.23 9.66 -21.28
N GLY A 151 -0.68 9.14 -20.44
CA GLY A 151 -0.92 7.69 -20.36
C GLY A 151 -1.63 7.12 -21.58
N ASP A 152 -2.58 7.85 -22.16
CA ASP A 152 -3.28 7.47 -23.38
C ASP A 152 -2.30 7.27 -24.54
N ARG A 153 -1.39 8.24 -24.73
CA ARG A 153 -0.33 8.14 -25.74
C ARG A 153 0.58 6.94 -25.50
N TRP A 154 1.04 6.75 -24.27
CA TRP A 154 1.85 5.59 -23.91
C TRP A 154 1.17 4.26 -24.27
N ALA A 155 -0.13 4.13 -23.94
CA ALA A 155 -0.90 2.93 -24.21
C ALA A 155 -1.19 2.72 -25.71
N LEU A 156 -1.63 3.77 -26.41
CA LEU A 156 -2.00 3.70 -27.83
C LEU A 156 -0.79 3.49 -28.75
N GLU A 157 0.37 4.07 -28.40
CA GLU A 157 1.63 3.85 -29.12
C GLU A 157 2.31 2.53 -28.74
N GLN A 158 1.75 1.76 -27.79
CA GLN A 158 2.30 0.47 -27.34
C GLN A 158 3.79 0.58 -26.93
N GLN A 159 4.16 1.64 -26.21
CA GLN A 159 5.57 1.93 -25.92
C GLN A 159 6.23 0.88 -25.01
N SER A 160 5.44 0.24 -24.15
CA SER A 160 5.85 -0.89 -23.32
C SER A 160 4.64 -1.68 -22.84
N LEU A 161 4.87 -2.91 -22.34
CA LEU A 161 3.83 -3.70 -21.69
C LEU A 161 3.32 -2.99 -20.43
N ALA A 162 4.25 -2.44 -19.66
CA ALA A 162 3.90 -1.80 -18.40
C ALA A 162 4.63 -0.48 -18.15
N LEU A 163 3.97 0.40 -17.42
CA LEU A 163 4.49 1.70 -16.99
C LEU A 163 4.29 1.91 -15.50
N ARG A 164 5.40 2.00 -14.77
CA ARG A 164 5.43 2.38 -13.35
C ARG A 164 5.14 3.87 -13.21
N VAL A 165 4.08 4.18 -12.47
CA VAL A 165 3.62 5.53 -12.17
C VAL A 165 3.55 5.74 -10.65
N PRO A 166 3.77 6.97 -10.14
CA PRO A 166 3.71 7.20 -8.70
C PRO A 166 2.28 7.02 -8.16
N SER A 167 2.15 6.47 -6.96
CA SER A 167 0.88 6.43 -6.24
C SER A 167 0.55 7.82 -5.69
N ALA A 168 -0.69 8.27 -5.91
CA ALA A 168 -1.17 9.51 -5.31
C ALA A 168 -1.69 9.31 -3.88
N LEU A 169 -1.98 8.07 -3.49
CA LEU A 169 -2.55 7.73 -2.18
C LEU A 169 -1.46 7.52 -1.14
N CYS A 170 -0.31 6.99 -1.55
CA CYS A 170 0.81 6.71 -0.64
C CYS A 170 2.14 7.22 -1.25
N PRO A 171 2.70 8.33 -0.75
CA PRO A 171 4.02 8.81 -1.19
C PRO A 171 5.10 7.74 -0.97
N GLY A 172 5.90 7.48 -2.01
CA GLY A 172 6.94 6.44 -1.98
C GLY A 172 6.47 5.10 -2.54
N GLU A 173 5.17 4.88 -2.68
CA GLU A 173 4.62 3.75 -3.41
C GLU A 173 4.35 4.07 -4.89
N TYR A 174 4.20 3.01 -5.67
CA TYR A 174 4.02 3.09 -7.11
C TYR A 174 2.91 2.14 -7.56
N ASN A 175 2.15 2.63 -8.52
CA ASN A 175 1.24 1.84 -9.31
C ASN A 175 1.91 1.47 -10.64
N ILE A 176 1.29 0.55 -11.35
CA ILE A 176 1.72 0.08 -12.66
C ILE A 176 0.50 0.09 -13.59
N LEU A 177 0.65 0.76 -14.73
CA LEU A 177 -0.29 0.65 -15.83
C LEU A 177 0.13 -0.54 -16.69
N ILE A 178 -0.82 -1.40 -17.07
CA ILE A 178 -0.58 -2.58 -17.90
C ILE A 178 -1.37 -2.41 -19.20
N ASN A 179 -0.68 -2.38 -20.32
CA ASN A 179 -1.26 -2.18 -21.64
C ASN A 179 -1.73 -3.51 -22.22
N THR A 180 -3.04 -3.70 -22.35
CA THR A 180 -3.60 -4.97 -22.85
C THR A 180 -3.52 -5.11 -24.37
N LEU A 181 -3.14 -4.05 -25.10
CA LEU A 181 -2.91 -4.08 -26.54
C LEU A 181 -1.45 -4.36 -26.92
N HIS A 182 -0.53 -4.33 -25.94
CA HIS A 182 0.88 -4.51 -26.23
C HIS A 182 1.17 -5.96 -26.70
N PRO A 183 2.02 -6.20 -27.71
CA PRO A 183 2.30 -7.56 -28.21
C PRO A 183 2.83 -8.52 -27.14
N ASP A 184 3.63 -8.00 -26.21
CA ASP A 184 4.15 -8.78 -25.07
C ASP A 184 3.11 -9.02 -23.96
N PHE A 185 1.84 -8.62 -24.12
CA PHE A 185 0.80 -8.89 -23.13
C PHE A 185 0.65 -10.38 -22.81
N ALA A 186 0.93 -11.26 -23.78
CA ALA A 186 0.98 -12.70 -23.58
C ALA A 186 2.05 -13.17 -22.56
N LYS A 187 3.04 -12.32 -22.23
CA LYS A 187 4.05 -12.60 -21.19
C LYS A 187 3.54 -12.30 -19.78
N LEU A 188 2.39 -11.63 -19.63
CA LEU A 188 1.75 -11.41 -18.34
C LEU A 188 1.22 -12.75 -17.81
N SER A 189 1.63 -13.13 -16.61
CA SER A 189 1.06 -14.28 -15.91
C SER A 189 0.16 -13.84 -14.77
N ARG A 190 -0.99 -14.51 -14.66
CA ARG A 190 -1.96 -14.33 -13.58
C ARG A 190 -1.76 -15.44 -12.57
N GLY A 191 -1.50 -15.09 -11.31
CA GLY A 191 -1.51 -16.04 -10.21
C GLY A 191 -2.91 -16.26 -9.63
N ASP A 192 -2.99 -17.10 -8.59
CA ASP A 192 -4.27 -17.48 -8.00
C ASP A 192 -4.95 -16.32 -7.28
N ALA A 193 -6.19 -16.05 -7.65
CA ALA A 193 -7.02 -15.04 -7.02
C ALA A 193 -7.42 -15.49 -5.61
N GLN A 194 -7.05 -14.72 -4.59
CA GLN A 194 -7.34 -15.02 -3.19
C GLN A 194 -8.53 -14.20 -2.71
N PRO A 195 -9.44 -14.77 -1.89
CA PRO A 195 -10.41 -13.99 -1.14
C PRO A 195 -9.75 -12.84 -0.39
N LEU A 196 -10.31 -11.62 -0.50
CA LEU A 196 -9.84 -10.45 0.21
C LEU A 196 -10.90 -10.02 1.23
N GLU A 197 -10.66 -10.33 2.49
CA GLU A 197 -11.50 -9.88 3.60
C GLU A 197 -11.02 -8.53 4.11
N ILE A 198 -11.92 -7.54 4.12
CA ILE A 198 -11.63 -6.22 4.68
C ILE A 198 -11.82 -6.26 6.19
N ASP A 199 -10.77 -5.91 6.93
CA ASP A 199 -10.81 -5.82 8.37
C ASP A 199 -11.84 -4.77 8.81
N SER A 200 -12.71 -5.14 9.74
CA SER A 200 -13.79 -4.29 10.30
C SER A 200 -13.35 -2.94 10.89
N ARG A 201 -12.04 -2.76 11.14
CA ARG A 201 -11.46 -1.50 11.61
C ARG A 201 -11.32 -0.47 10.48
N LEU A 202 -11.25 -0.90 9.22
CA LEU A 202 -11.28 -0.02 8.05
C LEU A 202 -12.75 0.35 7.80
N ARG A 203 -13.11 1.59 8.14
CA ARG A 203 -14.46 2.16 7.97
C ARG A 203 -14.41 3.36 7.03
#